data_AF-A0A975W8M8-F1
#
_entry.id   AF-A0A975W8M8-F1
#
_cell.length_a   1.000
_cell.length_b   1.000
_cell.length_c   1.000
_cell.angle_alpha   90.00
_cell.angle_beta   90.00
_cell.angle_gamma   90.00
#
_symmetry.space_group_name_H-M   'P 1'
#
loop_
_entity.id
_entity.type
_entity.pdbx_description
1 polymer ?
#
loop_
_entity_poly.entity_id
_entity_poly.type
_entity_poly.pdbx_seq_one_letter_code
_entity_poly.pdbx_strand_id
1 'polypeptide(L)' 'MDWNDISTNWTDSFKRLKSRFPRIDEQKLGDEPVRRDVLAAHLAHQHDLTELEAEEELRDWAYVQSLARQASELEAG' A
#
# COMPACT_ATOMS: atom_id res chain seq x y z
N MET A 1 -9.02 -0.93 6.47
CA MET A 1 -9.03 -0.59 5.03
C MET A 1 -8.76 -1.86 4.27
N ASP A 2 -9.70 -2.33 3.46
CA ASP A 2 -9.53 -3.52 2.64
C ASP A 2 -8.79 -3.20 1.35
N TRP A 3 -8.19 -4.22 0.72
CA TRP A 3 -7.52 -4.05 -0.59
C TRP A 3 -8.43 -3.38 -1.63
N ASN A 4 -9.74 -3.60 -1.54
CA ASN A 4 -10.72 -2.97 -2.42
C ASN A 4 -10.79 -1.44 -2.27
N ASP A 5 -10.59 -0.89 -1.07
CA ASP A 5 -10.57 0.56 -0.80
C ASP A 5 -9.26 1.19 -1.29
N ILE A 6 -8.14 0.46 -1.15
CA ILE A 6 -6.82 0.82 -1.71
C ILE A 6 -6.88 0.84 -3.23
N SER A 7 -7.50 -0.18 -3.83
CA SER A 7 -7.68 -0.30 -5.28
C SER A 7 -8.54 0.83 -5.86
N THR A 8 -9.62 1.20 -5.15
CA THR A 8 -10.52 2.29 -5.56
C THR A 8 -9.84 3.66 -5.50
N ASN A 9 -8.92 3.86 -4.55
CA ASN A 9 -8.13 5.10 -4.40
C ASN A 9 -6.66 4.86 -4.72
N TRP A 10 -6.37 4.07 -5.75
CA TRP A 10 -5.02 3.58 -6.04
C TRP A 10 -4.00 4.71 -6.18
N THR A 11 -4.32 5.77 -6.92
CA THR A 11 -3.38 6.88 -7.15
C THR A 11 -2.95 7.60 -5.86
N ASP A 12 -3.87 7.84 -4.92
CA ASP A 12 -3.52 8.48 -3.63
C ASP A 12 -2.80 7.49 -2.70
N SER A 13 -3.32 6.25 -2.66
CA SER A 13 -2.73 5.14 -1.91
C SER A 13 -1.29 4.88 -2.35
N PHE A 14 -1.01 4.92 -3.66
CA PHE A 14 0.31 4.70 -4.24
C PHE A 14 1.30 5.79 -3.83
N LYS A 15 0.89 7.07 -3.78
CA LYS A 15 1.75 8.16 -3.27
C LYS A 15 2.18 7.91 -1.82
N ARG A 16 1.24 7.48 -0.98
CA ARG A 16 1.51 7.15 0.43
C ARG A 16 2.35 5.89 0.56
N LEU A 17 2.11 4.90 -0.30
CA LEU A 17 2.89 3.68 -0.38
C LEU A 17 4.34 3.98 -0.78
N LYS A 18 4.56 4.83 -1.78
CA LYS A 18 5.90 5.30 -2.22
C LYS A 18 6.65 6.03 -1.10
N SER A 19 5.94 6.72 -0.21
CA SER A 19 6.55 7.32 0.98
C SER A 19 7.07 6.29 1.98
N ARG A 20 6.42 5.13 2.11
CA ARG A 20 6.84 4.02 3.00
C ARG A 20 7.85 3.09 2.33
N PHE A 21 7.70 2.89 1.02
CA PHE A 21 8.50 2.00 0.19
C PHE A 21 9.15 2.81 -0.95
N PRO A 22 10.27 3.51 -0.68
CA PRO A 22 10.88 4.42 -1.67
C PRO A 22 11.46 3.72 -2.90
N ARG A 23 11.65 2.40 -2.86
CA ARG A 23 12.14 1.58 -3.99
C ARG A 23 11.01 1.00 -4.84
N ILE A 24 9.76 1.33 -4.55
CA ILE A 24 8.65 0.84 -5.34
C ILE A 24 8.70 1.42 -6.76
N ASP A 25 8.80 0.53 -7.74
CA ASP A 25 8.82 0.92 -9.15
C ASP A 25 7.40 1.25 -9.66
N GLU A 26 7.12 2.54 -9.85
CA GLU A 26 5.84 3.04 -10.37
C GLU A 26 5.60 2.65 -11.83
N GLN A 27 6.68 2.55 -12.63
CA GLN A 27 6.56 2.21 -14.04
C GLN A 27 6.17 0.75 -14.24
N LYS A 28 6.58 -0.12 -13.30
CA LYS A 28 6.30 -1.55 -13.32
C LYS A 28 4.91 -1.91 -12.79
N LEU A 29 4.37 -1.11 -11.86
CA LEU A 29 3.05 -1.33 -11.28
C LEU A 29 1.92 -0.59 -12.03
N GLY A 30 2.26 0.46 -12.79
CA GLY A 30 1.31 1.21 -13.60
C GLY A 30 0.27 1.99 -12.78
N ASP A 31 -0.70 2.57 -13.49
CA ASP A 31 -1.80 3.37 -12.91
C ASP A 31 -3.01 2.51 -12.49
N GLU A 32 -2.96 1.19 -12.69
CA GLU A 32 -4.08 0.28 -12.41
C GLU A 32 -3.85 -0.44 -11.07
N PRO A 33 -4.91 -0.73 -10.29
CA PRO A 33 -4.80 -1.55 -9.10
C PRO A 33 -4.26 -2.94 -9.42
N VAL A 34 -2.97 -3.12 -9.17
CA VAL A 34 -2.31 -4.42 -9.22
C VAL A 34 -2.96 -5.36 -8.19
N ARG A 35 -2.93 -6.68 -8.39
CA ARG A 35 -3.39 -7.60 -7.34
C ARG A 35 -2.48 -7.49 -6.10
N ARG A 36 -3.03 -7.62 -4.90
CA ARG A 36 -2.27 -7.58 -3.63
C ARG A 36 -1.01 -8.45 -3.67
N ASP A 37 -1.12 -9.66 -4.22
CA ASP A 37 0.00 -10.62 -4.31
C ASP A 37 1.13 -10.12 -5.22
N VAL A 38 0.80 -9.44 -6.31
CA VAL A 38 1.78 -8.88 -7.25
C VAL A 38 2.49 -7.68 -6.62
N LEU A 39 1.76 -6.87 -5.84
CA LEU A 39 2.39 -5.79 -5.07
C LEU A 39 3.33 -6.34 -4.00
N ALA A 40 2.88 -7.33 -3.22
CA ALA A 40 3.70 -7.95 -2.17
C ALA A 40 4.98 -8.57 -2.76
N ALA A 41 4.87 -9.33 -3.86
CA ALA A 41 6.03 -9.90 -4.55
C ALA A 41 7.00 -8.83 -5.07
N HIS A 42 6.48 -7.70 -5.58
CA HIS A 42 7.30 -6.59 -6.04
C HIS A 42 8.01 -5.89 -4.88
N LEU A 43 7.31 -5.65 -3.77
CA LEU A 43 7.89 -5.09 -2.55
C LEU A 43 8.97 -6.02 -1.99
N ALA A 44 8.71 -7.32 -1.93
CA ALA A 44 9.66 -8.34 -1.52
C ALA A 44 10.96 -8.23 -2.34
N HIS A 45 10.84 -8.20 -3.66
CA HIS A 45 11.99 -8.11 -4.55
C HIS A 45 12.75 -6.77 -4.45
N GLN A 46 12.06 -5.65 -4.29
CA GLN A 46 12.70 -4.32 -4.22
C GLN A 46 13.34 -4.00 -2.87
N HIS A 47 12.84 -4.61 -1.79
CA HIS A 47 13.26 -4.33 -0.42
C HIS A 47 14.08 -5.46 0.22
N ASP A 48 14.43 -6.50 -0.52
CA ASP A 48 15.16 -7.69 -0.02
C ASP A 48 14.39 -8.35 1.15
N LEU A 49 13.06 -8.41 1.02
CA LEU A 49 12.17 -9.06 1.98
C LEU A 49 11.69 -10.40 1.41
N THR A 50 11.28 -11.30 2.29
CA THR A 50 10.50 -12.46 1.89
C THR A 50 9.08 -12.04 1.47
N GLU A 51 8.39 -12.89 0.71
CA GLU A 51 6.99 -12.66 0.33
C GLU A 51 6.08 -12.49 1.57
N LEU A 52 6.36 -13.27 2.63
CA LEU A 52 5.64 -13.18 3.91
C LEU A 52 5.85 -11.81 4.57
N GLU A 53 7.10 -11.37 4.69
CA GLU A 53 7.43 -10.06 5.28
C GLU A 53 6.82 -8.91 4.48
N ALA A 54 6.85 -8.99 3.15
CA ALA A 54 6.22 -7.98 2.30
C ALA A 54 4.69 -7.96 2.45
N GLU A 55 4.06 -9.12 2.61
CA GLU A 55 2.63 -9.22 2.91
C GLU A 55 2.26 -8.65 4.29
N GLU A 56 3.10 -8.89 5.30
CA GLU A 56 2.94 -8.35 6.64
C GLU A 56 3.11 -6.83 6.65
N GLU A 57 4.17 -6.31 6.03
CA GLU A 57 4.40 -4.87 5.89
C GLU A 57 3.27 -4.18 5.12
N LEU A 58 2.73 -4.82 4.08
CA LEU A 58 1.60 -4.29 3.33
C LEU A 58 0.31 -4.28 4.18
N ARG A 59 0.10 -5.30 5.02
CA ARG A 59 -1.03 -5.37 5.95
C ARG A 59 -0.91 -4.29 7.04
N ASP A 60 0.27 -4.14 7.62
CA ASP A 60 0.54 -3.12 8.64
C ASP A 60 0.31 -1.72 8.07
N TRP A 61 0.85 -1.46 6.87
CA TRP A 61 0.61 -0.20 6.17
C TRP A 61 -0.88 0.07 5.93
N ALA A 62 -1.63 -0.92 5.44
CA ALA A 62 -3.07 -0.79 5.21
C ALA A 62 -3.85 -0.51 6.51
N TYR A 63 -3.41 -1.10 7.63
CA TYR A 63 -3.96 -0.82 8.94
C TYR A 63 -3.69 0.62 9.38
N VAL A 64 -2.45 1.10 9.24
CA VAL A 64 -2.08 2.50 9.53
C VAL A 64 -2.88 3.49 8.68
N GLN A 65 -3.09 3.21 7.38
CA GLN A 65 -3.95 4.05 6.53
C GLN A 65 -5.40 4.08 7.04
N SER A 66 -5.92 2.94 7.49
CA SER A 66 -7.25 2.86 8.10
C SER A 66 -7.36 3.70 9.36
N LEU A 67 -6.31 3.74 10.19
CA LEU A 67 -6.27 4.57 11.40
C LEU A 67 -6.19 6.06 11.05
N ALA A 68 -5.34 6.43 10.09
CA ALA A 68 -5.19 7.82 9.65
C ALA A 68 -6.50 8.38 9.06
N ARG A 69 -7.26 7.54 8.33
CA ARG A 69 -8.59 7.89 7.81
C ARG A 69 -9.58 8.13 8.95
N GLN A 70 -9.69 7.20 9.90
CA GLN A 70 -10.59 7.35 11.06
C GLN A 70 -10.24 8.57 11.91
N ALA A 71 -8.95 8.86 12.10
CA ALA A 71 -8.50 10.07 12.80
C ALA A 71 -8.96 11.34 12.07
N SER A 72 -8.79 11.40 10.74
CA SER A 72 -9.26 12.52 9.92
C SER A 72 -10.78 12.71 9.99
N GLU A 73 -11.53 11.61 10.02
CA GLU A 73 -13.00 11.64 10.14
C GLU A 73 -13.47 12.17 11.51
N LEU A 74 -12.71 11.90 12.59
CA LEU A 74 -13.00 12.42 13.92
C LEU A 74 -12.66 13.91 14.07
N GLU A 75 -11.60 14.39 13.40
CA GLU A 75 -11.21 15.81 13.42
C GLU A 75 -12.11 16.69 12.54
N ALA A 76 -12.82 16.10 11.58
CA ALA A 76 -13.74 16.80 10.68
C ALA A 76 -15.19 16.88 11.21
N GLY A 77 -15.47 16.27 12.37
CA GLY A 77 -16.80 16.17 12.99
C GLY A 77 -17.14 17.24 14.02
#